data_AF-A0A7C3LAM2-F1
#
_entry.id   AF-A0A7C3LAM2-F1
#
_cell.length_a   1.000
_cell.length_b   1.000
_cell.length_c   1.000
_cell.angle_alpha   90.00
_cell.angle_beta   90.00
_cell.angle_gamma   90.00
#
_symmetry.space_group_name_H-M   'P 1'
#
loop_
_entity.id
_entity.type
_entity.pdbx_description
1 polymer ?
#
loop_
_entity_poly.entity_id
_entity_poly.type
_entity_poly.pdbx_seq_one_letter_code
_entity_poly.pdbx_strand_id
1 'polypeptide(L)'
;MITIRQRPRAQHLVLIPFTMALAAIIFLPSYHLLAIDWYDEKRIISLIILLSSAVSYFLSPRQCREVSRLYLSWPRWVRAALPLIFLLGIISSLGSFNPLFALLEVGNFALLFLFCLQVAVIRATYGKIIDFAIILSFVLFATLYLLDVSASVHAMFVIGVITSPFDLFANFINPRFFNQLQSTTFPFLLIAPLLFSRYTKFARLLFLLPAGWWTLALIAGGRGVTLATLIGLVLTVCLFPAAWKKWSISAAAVLTAGTFAASVLDSYILTFMAKGPHNIGLAELMFKGVKNADRAALWRSCIKMIRESPLLGRGPMHFAHLHHPVGAHPHNFILQLGSEWGIIATVLFLLISCYASLRWFIKIHRFYQSNRRDEDESLVYLAVTSSILAVAAHSMVTGNFVMPLSQLIIFMVIGWAIGIFSGKIDGARPLSLPRSSSLILLSLIIMAVLFVVYAFYPDFIPFRQWISQTTQQNTGILHPRFWSQGYF
;
A
#
# COMPACT_ATOMS: atom_id res chain seq x y z
N MET A 1 8.94 44.64 -13.69
CA MET A 1 9.81 43.53 -13.22
C MET A 1 9.57 43.35 -11.73
N ILE A 2 8.55 42.58 -11.34
CA ILE A 2 8.20 42.35 -9.93
C ILE A 2 8.73 40.97 -9.54
N THR A 3 9.91 40.97 -8.91
CA THR A 3 10.44 39.80 -8.21
C THR A 3 9.54 39.50 -7.01
N ILE A 4 8.58 38.60 -7.20
CA ILE A 4 7.84 37.98 -6.09
C ILE A 4 8.87 37.15 -5.30
N ARG A 5 9.43 37.76 -4.24
CA ARG A 5 10.10 37.04 -3.16
C ARG A 5 9.08 36.06 -2.58
N GLN A 6 9.18 34.78 -2.97
CA GLN A 6 8.33 33.73 -2.41
C GLN A 6 8.56 33.68 -0.90
N ARG A 7 7.48 33.89 -0.12
CA ARG A 7 7.50 33.85 1.34
C ARG A 7 7.98 32.47 1.84
N PRO A 8 8.78 32.38 2.91
CA PRO A 8 9.27 31.12 3.47
C PRO A 8 8.14 30.17 3.94
N ARG A 9 6.94 30.69 4.26
CA ARG A 9 5.80 29.89 4.72
C ARG A 9 5.27 28.87 3.68
N ALA A 10 5.37 29.16 2.38
CA ALA A 10 4.89 28.24 1.34
C ALA A 10 5.82 27.03 1.10
N GLN A 11 6.99 27.00 1.74
CA GLN A 11 7.99 25.95 1.57
C GLN A 11 7.59 24.63 2.25
N HIS A 12 6.67 24.66 3.22
CA HIS A 12 6.33 23.51 4.05
C HIS A 12 4.92 22.93 3.82
N LEU A 13 4.12 23.47 2.90
CA LEU A 13 2.75 22.99 2.68
C LEU A 13 2.70 21.52 2.24
N VAL A 14 3.69 21.05 1.47
CA VAL A 14 3.80 19.64 1.06
C VAL A 14 4.12 18.70 2.22
N LEU A 15 4.69 19.21 3.31
CA LEU A 15 4.99 18.40 4.49
C LEU A 15 3.72 18.05 5.26
N ILE A 16 2.63 18.83 5.12
CA ILE A 16 1.36 18.58 5.79
C ILE A 16 0.75 17.21 5.39
N PRO A 17 0.44 16.93 4.10
CA PRO A 17 -0.08 15.61 3.71
C PRO A 17 0.90 14.49 4.04
N PHE A 18 2.21 14.75 3.96
CA PHE A 18 3.23 13.77 4.30
C PHE A 18 3.24 13.41 5.80
N THR A 19 3.22 14.40 6.70
CA THR A 19 3.18 14.14 8.15
C THR A 19 1.85 13.53 8.58
N MET A 20 0.72 13.94 7.97
CA MET A 20 -0.56 13.29 8.16
C MET A 20 -0.52 11.81 7.74
N ALA A 21 0.13 11.49 6.63
CA ALA A 21 0.31 10.10 6.19
C ALA A 21 1.16 9.29 7.18
N LEU A 22 2.26 9.85 7.69
CA LEU A 22 3.07 9.18 8.71
C LEU A 22 2.26 8.94 9.99
N ALA A 23 1.50 9.92 10.46
CA ALA A 23 0.63 9.77 11.63
C ALA A 23 -0.46 8.70 11.38
N ALA A 24 -1.10 8.71 10.22
CA ALA A 24 -2.10 7.72 9.85
C ALA A 24 -1.53 6.28 9.84
N ILE A 25 -0.30 6.11 9.33
CA ILE A 25 0.39 4.81 9.33
C ILE A 25 0.69 4.33 10.75
N ILE A 26 1.06 5.25 11.65
CA ILE A 26 1.37 4.92 13.05
C ILE A 26 0.11 4.54 13.82
N PHE A 27 -0.97 5.33 13.70
CA PHE A 27 -2.11 5.23 14.61
C PHE A 27 -3.30 4.43 14.08
N LEU A 28 -3.68 4.53 12.81
CA LEU A 28 -4.90 3.89 12.28
C LEU A 28 -4.94 2.36 12.35
N PRO A 29 -3.80 1.63 12.33
CA PRO A 29 -3.83 0.19 12.54
C PRO A 29 -4.20 -0.24 13.97
N SER A 30 -3.95 0.62 14.95
CA SER A 30 -4.08 0.29 16.38
C SER A 30 -5.20 1.07 17.08
N TYR A 31 -5.63 2.20 16.52
CA TYR A 31 -6.58 3.10 17.17
C TYR A 31 -7.73 3.47 16.25
N HIS A 32 -8.92 3.52 16.87
CA HIS A 32 -10.15 4.04 16.28
C HIS A 32 -10.27 5.52 16.63
N LEU A 33 -10.18 6.39 15.64
CA LEU A 33 -10.26 7.85 15.75
C LEU A 33 -11.65 8.39 15.43
N LEU A 34 -12.41 7.71 14.57
CA LEU A 34 -13.75 8.09 14.13
C LEU A 34 -14.76 7.01 14.53
N ALA A 35 -15.90 7.38 15.10
CA ALA A 35 -16.98 6.46 15.51
C ALA A 35 -17.79 5.87 14.32
N ILE A 36 -17.10 5.27 13.35
CA ILE A 36 -17.64 4.59 12.16
C ILE A 36 -16.92 3.24 11.96
N ASP A 37 -17.26 2.47 10.94
CA ASP A 37 -16.57 1.21 10.65
C ASP A 37 -15.06 1.39 10.42
N TRP A 38 -14.25 0.44 10.91
CA TRP A 38 -12.78 0.46 10.88
C TRP A 38 -12.17 0.60 9.49
N TYR A 39 -12.85 0.09 8.46
CA TYR A 39 -12.38 0.16 7.08
C TYR A 39 -12.71 1.52 6.47
N ASP A 40 -13.95 1.98 6.68
CA ASP A 40 -14.43 3.26 6.15
C ASP A 40 -13.71 4.44 6.80
N GLU A 41 -13.37 4.35 8.08
CA GLU A 41 -12.48 5.28 8.76
C GLU A 41 -11.13 5.41 8.03
N LYS A 42 -10.46 4.28 7.80
CA LYS A 42 -9.16 4.26 7.12
C LYS A 42 -9.27 4.84 5.71
N ARG A 43 -10.40 4.60 5.02
CA ARG A 43 -10.69 5.19 3.70
C ARG A 43 -10.86 6.70 3.78
N ILE A 44 -11.69 7.20 4.68
CA ILE A 44 -11.96 8.64 4.83
C ILE A 44 -10.67 9.38 5.17
N ILE A 45 -9.90 8.90 6.14
CA ILE A 45 -8.65 9.56 6.53
C ILE A 45 -7.63 9.51 5.39
N SER A 46 -7.54 8.40 4.64
CA SER A 46 -6.72 8.34 3.43
C SER A 46 -7.16 9.38 2.39
N LEU A 47 -8.46 9.56 2.16
CA LEU A 47 -8.98 10.57 1.23
C LEU A 47 -8.71 12.00 1.70
N ILE A 48 -8.81 12.29 3.00
CA ILE A 48 -8.43 13.59 3.57
C ILE A 48 -6.95 13.89 3.29
N ILE A 49 -6.06 12.90 3.47
CA ILE A 49 -4.62 13.04 3.16
C ILE A 49 -4.40 13.28 1.66
N LEU A 50 -5.13 12.56 0.80
CA LEU A 50 -5.02 12.69 -0.65
C LEU A 50 -5.56 14.04 -1.17
N LEU A 51 -6.66 14.54 -0.58
CA LEU A 51 -7.21 15.85 -0.90
C LEU A 51 -6.31 16.98 -0.36
N SER A 52 -5.71 16.84 0.83
CA SER A 52 -4.73 17.81 1.33
C SER A 52 -3.46 17.84 0.48
N SER A 53 -3.07 16.69 -0.10
CA SER A 53 -2.04 16.61 -1.14
C SER A 53 -2.41 17.42 -2.39
N ALA A 54 -3.65 17.32 -2.89
CA ALA A 54 -4.11 18.16 -4.01
C ALA A 54 -4.13 19.66 -3.65
N VAL A 55 -4.64 20.02 -2.47
CA VAL A 55 -4.67 21.41 -1.98
C VAL A 55 -3.25 21.98 -1.88
N SER A 56 -2.29 21.23 -1.32
CA SER A 56 -0.89 21.67 -1.23
C SER A 56 -0.29 21.91 -2.62
N TYR A 57 -0.60 21.06 -3.60
CA TYR A 57 -0.16 21.22 -4.99
C TYR A 57 -0.71 22.50 -5.63
N PHE A 58 -1.99 22.82 -5.43
CA PHE A 58 -2.61 24.04 -5.98
C PHE A 58 -2.12 25.32 -5.28
N LEU A 59 -1.93 25.28 -3.96
CA LEU A 59 -1.56 26.47 -3.18
C LEU A 59 -0.05 26.77 -3.21
N SER A 60 0.80 25.82 -3.58
CA SER A 60 2.26 26.01 -3.64
C SER A 60 2.79 25.99 -5.08
N PRO A 61 3.03 27.16 -5.70
CA PRO A 61 3.61 27.24 -7.04
C PRO A 61 4.97 26.55 -7.17
N ARG A 62 5.75 26.50 -6.08
CA ARG A 62 7.03 25.79 -6.03
C ARG A 62 6.80 24.28 -6.10
N GLN A 63 5.86 23.75 -5.33
CA GLN A 63 5.53 22.32 -5.34
C GLN A 63 5.01 21.90 -6.72
N CYS A 64 4.08 22.67 -7.29
CA CYS A 64 3.60 22.46 -8.65
C CYS A 64 4.76 22.41 -9.66
N ARG A 65 5.73 23.32 -9.53
CA ARG A 65 6.94 23.36 -10.35
C ARG A 65 7.82 22.12 -10.15
N GLU A 66 8.14 21.72 -8.92
CA GLU A 66 9.02 20.58 -8.65
C GLU A 66 8.40 19.25 -9.06
N VAL A 67 7.11 19.05 -8.78
CA VAL A 67 6.36 17.86 -9.23
C VAL A 67 6.31 17.82 -10.77
N SER A 68 6.04 18.97 -11.41
CA SER A 68 6.06 19.05 -12.88
C SER A 68 7.45 18.78 -13.46
N ARG A 69 8.52 19.29 -12.83
CA ARG A 69 9.92 19.02 -13.23
C ARG A 69 10.26 17.54 -13.13
N LEU A 70 9.88 16.90 -12.02
CA LEU A 70 10.07 15.47 -11.82
C LEU A 70 9.35 14.68 -12.91
N TYR A 71 8.08 14.97 -13.16
CA TYR A 71 7.31 14.33 -14.23
C TYR A 71 7.93 14.54 -15.62
N LEU A 72 8.39 15.76 -15.90
CA LEU A 72 9.03 16.11 -17.16
C LEU A 72 10.41 15.47 -17.36
N SER A 73 11.09 15.08 -16.28
CA SER A 73 12.38 14.39 -16.36
C SER A 73 12.27 12.97 -16.93
N TRP A 74 11.06 12.41 -16.96
CA TRP A 74 10.83 11.06 -17.46
C TRP A 74 10.85 11.01 -19.00
N PRO A 75 11.15 9.83 -19.59
CA PRO A 75 11.12 9.65 -21.04
C PRO A 75 9.77 10.05 -21.64
N ARG A 76 9.79 10.58 -22.88
CA ARG A 76 8.59 11.05 -23.58
C ARG A 76 7.45 10.04 -23.58
N TRP A 77 7.76 8.77 -23.82
CA TRP A 77 6.76 7.71 -23.87
C TRP A 77 6.11 7.44 -22.50
N VAL A 78 6.86 7.49 -21.38
CA VAL A 78 6.30 7.32 -20.02
C VAL A 78 5.33 8.47 -19.71
N ARG A 79 5.73 9.70 -20.05
CA ARG A 79 4.92 10.91 -19.89
C ARG A 79 3.65 10.90 -20.77
N ALA A 80 3.64 10.14 -21.86
CA ALA A 80 2.44 9.99 -22.69
C ALA A 80 1.57 8.83 -22.17
N ALA A 81 2.18 7.71 -21.77
CA ALA A 81 1.49 6.51 -21.36
C ALA A 81 0.71 6.68 -20.03
N LEU A 82 1.23 7.43 -19.07
CA LEU A 82 0.55 7.65 -17.78
C LEU A 82 -0.80 8.36 -17.91
N PRO A 83 -0.91 9.56 -18.52
CA PRO A 83 -2.20 10.20 -18.71
C PRO A 83 -3.12 9.37 -19.63
N LEU A 84 -2.55 8.60 -20.58
CA LEU A 84 -3.32 7.68 -21.41
C LEU A 84 -3.96 6.55 -20.59
N ILE A 85 -3.27 5.97 -19.60
CA ILE A 85 -3.86 4.97 -18.69
C ILE A 85 -5.07 5.56 -17.95
N PHE A 86 -4.95 6.78 -17.41
CA PHE A 86 -6.08 7.45 -16.75
C PHE A 86 -7.21 7.76 -17.72
N LEU A 87 -6.90 8.22 -18.94
CA LEU A 87 -7.90 8.44 -19.98
C LEU A 87 -8.66 7.16 -20.33
N LEU A 88 -7.95 6.04 -20.49
CA LEU A 88 -8.54 4.73 -20.73
C LEU A 88 -9.46 4.31 -19.57
N GLY A 89 -9.06 4.57 -18.32
CA GLY A 89 -9.91 4.33 -17.15
C GLY A 89 -11.21 5.16 -17.15
N ILE A 90 -11.14 6.43 -17.54
CA ILE A 90 -12.32 7.30 -17.68
C ILE A 90 -13.25 6.77 -18.77
N ILE A 91 -12.69 6.46 -19.95
CA ILE A 91 -13.48 5.92 -21.07
C ILE A 91 -14.11 4.59 -20.66
N SER A 92 -13.35 3.73 -19.99
CA SER A 92 -13.83 2.44 -19.48
C SER A 92 -14.95 2.60 -18.45
N SER A 93 -14.90 3.65 -17.63
CA SER A 93 -15.93 3.94 -16.62
C SER A 93 -17.32 4.13 -17.23
N LEU A 94 -17.41 4.56 -18.50
CA LEU A 94 -18.69 4.67 -19.24
C LEU A 94 -19.36 3.30 -19.47
N GLY A 95 -18.57 2.22 -19.48
CA GLY A 95 -19.08 0.84 -19.58
C GLY A 95 -19.40 0.20 -18.22
N SER A 96 -19.20 0.91 -17.11
CA SER A 96 -19.49 0.40 -15.78
C SER A 96 -20.99 0.40 -15.49
N PHE A 97 -21.46 -0.59 -14.73
CA PHE A 97 -22.82 -0.58 -14.19
C PHE A 97 -23.07 0.68 -13.34
N ASN A 98 -22.06 1.12 -12.58
CA ASN A 98 -22.08 2.39 -11.87
C ASN A 98 -20.86 3.24 -12.26
N PRO A 99 -21.01 4.14 -13.26
CA PRO A 99 -19.92 4.99 -13.72
C PRO A 99 -19.35 5.89 -12.62
N LEU A 100 -20.13 6.26 -11.61
CA LEU A 100 -19.67 7.15 -10.54
C LEU A 100 -18.68 6.46 -9.61
N PHE A 101 -18.96 5.22 -9.20
CA PHE A 101 -17.99 4.40 -8.46
C PHE A 101 -16.73 4.12 -9.30
N ALA A 102 -16.89 3.90 -10.60
CA ALA A 102 -15.75 3.71 -11.49
C ALA A 102 -14.86 4.97 -11.54
N LEU A 103 -15.43 6.15 -11.74
CA LEU A 103 -14.71 7.42 -11.75
C LEU A 103 -14.09 7.75 -10.39
N LEU A 104 -14.73 7.36 -9.29
CA LEU A 104 -14.18 7.47 -7.93
C LEU A 104 -12.88 6.69 -7.78
N GLU A 105 -12.80 5.46 -8.29
CA GLU A 105 -11.57 4.66 -8.28
C GLU A 105 -10.47 5.29 -9.15
N VAL A 106 -10.83 5.81 -10.34
CA VAL A 106 -9.90 6.56 -11.19
C VAL A 106 -9.34 7.79 -10.45
N GLY A 107 -10.22 8.58 -9.82
CA GLY A 107 -9.86 9.76 -9.05
C GLY A 107 -8.95 9.42 -7.87
N ASN A 108 -9.25 8.36 -7.13
CA ASN A 108 -8.42 7.89 -6.03
C ASN A 108 -7.01 7.50 -6.50
N PHE A 109 -6.87 6.73 -7.59
CA PHE A 109 -5.55 6.39 -8.15
C PHE A 109 -4.79 7.62 -8.67
N ALA A 110 -5.48 8.61 -9.24
CA ALA A 110 -4.86 9.86 -9.69
C ALA A 110 -4.32 10.69 -8.50
N LEU A 111 -5.07 10.76 -7.40
CA LEU A 111 -4.59 11.43 -6.17
C LEU A 111 -3.46 10.65 -5.49
N LEU A 112 -3.51 9.32 -5.46
CA LEU A 112 -2.41 8.48 -4.99
C LEU A 112 -1.14 8.70 -5.82
N PHE A 113 -1.28 8.84 -7.14
CA PHE A 113 -0.17 9.16 -8.03
C PHE A 113 0.43 10.54 -7.72
N LEU A 114 -0.40 11.57 -7.49
CA LEU A 114 0.08 12.88 -7.03
C LEU A 114 0.83 12.78 -5.70
N PHE A 115 0.26 12.08 -4.71
CA PHE A 115 0.90 11.87 -3.41
C PHE A 115 2.27 11.17 -3.56
N CYS A 116 2.35 10.14 -4.39
CA CYS A 116 3.60 9.47 -4.75
C CYS A 116 4.65 10.44 -5.31
N LEU A 117 4.28 11.32 -6.25
CA LEU A 117 5.20 12.34 -6.78
C LEU A 117 5.64 13.35 -5.70
N GLN A 118 4.76 13.72 -4.78
CA GLN A 118 5.09 14.61 -3.68
C GLN A 118 6.09 13.97 -2.71
N VAL A 119 5.88 12.70 -2.35
CA VAL A 119 6.85 11.94 -1.52
C VAL A 119 8.21 11.88 -2.22
N ALA A 120 8.23 11.66 -3.53
CA ALA A 120 9.47 11.67 -4.31
C ALA A 120 10.20 13.03 -4.24
N VAL A 121 9.48 14.13 -4.42
CA VAL A 121 10.04 15.50 -4.31
C VAL A 121 10.52 15.79 -2.89
N ILE A 122 9.75 15.40 -1.87
CA ILE A 122 10.13 15.54 -0.45
C ILE A 122 11.43 14.79 -0.18
N ARG A 123 11.53 13.52 -0.59
CA ARG A 123 12.75 12.73 -0.39
C ARG A 123 13.95 13.32 -1.14
N ALA A 124 13.75 13.76 -2.37
CA ALA A 124 14.79 14.38 -3.19
C ALA A 124 15.30 15.70 -2.59
N THR A 125 14.42 16.43 -1.89
CA THR A 125 14.73 17.73 -1.27
C THR A 125 15.41 17.57 0.09
N TYR A 126 14.84 16.75 0.98
CA TYR A 126 15.24 16.68 2.38
C TYR A 126 16.23 15.55 2.69
N GLY A 127 16.53 14.67 1.72
CA GLY A 127 17.59 13.69 1.92
C GLY A 127 17.20 12.55 2.86
N LYS A 128 18.20 12.01 3.55
CA LYS A 128 18.07 10.83 4.43
C LYS A 128 17.13 11.03 5.62
N ILE A 129 16.84 12.28 6.00
CA ILE A 129 15.90 12.54 7.11
C ILE A 129 14.51 11.97 6.81
N ILE A 130 14.13 11.92 5.53
CA ILE A 130 12.86 11.34 5.07
C ILE A 130 12.91 9.82 5.11
N ASP A 131 14.06 9.21 4.79
CA ASP A 131 14.26 7.76 4.95
C ASP A 131 14.03 7.36 6.41
N PHE A 132 14.69 8.09 7.33
CA PHE A 132 14.55 7.86 8.76
C PHE A 132 13.13 8.10 9.26
N ALA A 133 12.45 9.16 8.80
CA ALA A 133 11.07 9.45 9.21
C ALA A 133 10.09 8.35 8.79
N ILE A 134 10.23 7.81 7.56
CA ILE A 134 9.40 6.71 7.05
C ILE A 134 9.69 5.41 7.80
N ILE A 135 10.97 5.07 8.00
CA ILE A 135 11.33 3.84 8.72
C ILE A 135 10.90 3.92 10.19
N LEU A 136 11.07 5.08 10.83
CA LEU A 136 10.62 5.31 12.19
C LEU A 136 9.09 5.18 12.31
N SER A 137 8.32 5.69 11.35
CA SER A 137 6.86 5.52 11.37
C SER A 137 6.46 4.05 11.27
N PHE A 138 7.15 3.24 10.44
CA PHE A 138 6.92 1.80 10.38
C PHE A 138 7.32 1.07 11.68
N VAL A 139 8.43 1.46 12.30
CA VAL A 139 8.86 0.92 13.60
C VAL A 139 7.84 1.26 14.70
N LEU A 140 7.36 2.50 14.75
CA LEU A 140 6.34 2.93 15.71
C LEU A 140 5.01 2.21 15.48
N PHE A 141 4.57 2.11 14.23
CA PHE A 141 3.42 1.29 13.85
C PHE A 141 3.57 -0.15 14.37
N ALA A 142 4.67 -0.83 14.03
CA ALA A 142 4.88 -2.21 14.44
C ALA A 142 4.92 -2.36 15.97
N THR A 143 5.53 -1.40 16.66
CA THR A 143 5.60 -1.39 18.13
C THR A 143 4.22 -1.24 18.75
N LEU A 144 3.44 -0.23 18.34
CA LEU A 144 2.10 0.01 18.88
C LEU A 144 1.17 -1.18 18.60
N TYR A 145 1.25 -1.76 17.42
CA TYR A 145 0.43 -2.91 17.06
C TYR A 145 0.83 -4.17 17.84
N LEU A 146 2.12 -4.42 18.03
CA LEU A 146 2.58 -5.55 18.86
C LEU A 146 2.22 -5.37 20.34
N LEU A 147 2.20 -4.13 20.85
CA LEU A 147 1.71 -3.83 22.20
C LEU A 147 0.21 -4.10 22.32
N ASP A 148 -0.58 -3.67 21.35
CA ASP A 148 -2.03 -3.92 21.29
C ASP A 148 -2.35 -5.43 21.27
N VAL A 149 -1.63 -6.18 20.43
CA VAL A 149 -1.76 -7.63 20.38
C VAL A 149 -1.31 -8.28 21.69
N SER A 150 -0.22 -7.80 22.30
CA SER A 150 0.26 -8.33 23.59
C SER A 150 -0.75 -8.07 24.71
N ALA A 151 -1.37 -6.89 24.74
CA ALA A 151 -2.43 -6.55 25.67
C ALA A 151 -3.67 -7.44 25.45
N SER A 152 -4.03 -7.70 24.19
CA SER A 152 -5.13 -8.60 23.83
C SER A 152 -4.86 -10.04 24.27
N VAL A 153 -3.67 -10.57 24.01
CA VAL A 153 -3.25 -11.91 24.49
C VAL A 153 -3.26 -11.99 26.01
N HIS A 154 -2.83 -10.94 26.71
CA HIS A 154 -2.87 -10.88 28.17
C HIS A 154 -4.30 -10.83 28.71
N ALA A 155 -5.18 -10.02 28.11
CA ALA A 155 -6.59 -9.96 28.48
C ALA A 155 -7.27 -11.32 28.26
N MET A 156 -6.97 -12.00 27.15
CA MET A 156 -7.42 -13.37 26.89
C MET A 156 -6.95 -14.36 27.96
N PHE A 157 -5.72 -14.22 28.44
CA PHE A 157 -5.20 -15.05 29.54
C PHE A 157 -5.99 -14.85 30.84
N VAL A 158 -6.28 -13.60 31.20
CA VAL A 158 -7.01 -13.27 32.43
C VAL A 158 -8.46 -13.74 32.37
N ILE A 159 -9.12 -13.56 31.22
CA ILE A 159 -10.52 -13.96 31.01
C ILE A 159 -10.65 -15.49 30.86
N GLY A 160 -9.60 -16.16 30.36
CA GLY A 160 -9.55 -17.61 30.23
C GLY A 160 -10.39 -18.19 29.08
N VAL A 161 -10.93 -17.33 28.20
CA VAL A 161 -11.74 -17.71 27.03
C VAL A 161 -11.19 -17.03 25.79
N ILE A 162 -10.95 -17.82 24.73
CA ILE A 162 -10.63 -17.33 23.39
C ILE A 162 -11.73 -17.80 22.44
N THR A 163 -12.44 -16.85 21.84
CA THR A 163 -13.48 -17.12 20.83
C THR A 163 -12.88 -17.37 19.46
N SER A 164 -11.83 -16.63 19.07
CA SER A 164 -11.18 -16.77 17.77
C SER A 164 -9.73 -16.26 17.79
N PRO A 165 -8.78 -16.93 17.08
CA PRO A 165 -7.46 -16.37 16.82
C PRO A 165 -7.50 -15.04 16.05
N PHE A 166 -8.61 -14.75 15.36
CA PHE A 166 -8.80 -13.51 14.63
C PHE A 166 -9.08 -12.30 15.52
N ASP A 167 -9.39 -12.52 16.80
CA ASP A 167 -9.61 -11.44 17.77
C ASP A 167 -8.32 -10.63 18.00
N LEU A 168 -7.14 -11.22 17.74
CA LEU A 168 -5.84 -10.51 17.72
C LEU A 168 -5.72 -9.46 16.62
N PHE A 169 -6.63 -9.48 15.64
CA PHE A 169 -6.64 -8.57 14.49
C PHE A 169 -7.91 -7.70 14.46
N ALA A 170 -8.59 -7.52 15.60
CA ALA A 170 -9.90 -6.85 15.71
C ALA A 170 -9.97 -5.46 15.05
N ASN A 171 -8.86 -4.74 14.94
CA ASN A 171 -8.80 -3.41 14.29
C ASN A 171 -8.90 -3.48 12.74
N PHE A 172 -8.97 -4.69 12.18
CA PHE A 172 -9.19 -4.97 10.77
C PHE A 172 -10.40 -5.90 10.58
N ILE A 173 -11.32 -5.52 9.69
CA ILE A 173 -12.46 -6.38 9.29
C ILE A 173 -12.00 -7.74 8.77
N ASN A 174 -10.78 -7.79 8.19
CA ASN A 174 -10.18 -9.03 7.75
C ASN A 174 -8.67 -9.02 8.04
N PRO A 175 -8.10 -10.09 8.64
CA PRO A 175 -6.66 -10.19 8.93
C PRO A 175 -5.79 -10.08 7.66
N ARG A 176 -6.35 -10.36 6.48
CA ARG A 176 -5.64 -10.18 5.21
C ARG A 176 -5.30 -8.72 4.92
N PHE A 177 -6.06 -7.76 5.43
CA PHE A 177 -5.75 -6.34 5.22
C PHE A 177 -4.52 -5.94 6.02
N PHE A 178 -4.37 -6.47 7.23
CA PHE A 178 -3.14 -6.36 8.00
C PHE A 178 -1.95 -7.00 7.25
N ASN A 179 -2.11 -8.23 6.75
CA ASN A 179 -1.07 -8.93 5.97
C ASN A 179 -0.53 -8.12 4.76
N GLN A 180 -1.37 -7.28 4.14
CA GLN A 180 -0.95 -6.40 3.04
C GLN A 180 0.03 -5.32 3.52
N LEU A 181 -0.24 -4.72 4.68
CA LEU A 181 0.69 -3.79 5.33
C LEU A 181 1.99 -4.50 5.68
N GLN A 182 1.89 -5.73 6.21
CA GLN A 182 3.07 -6.50 6.62
C GLN A 182 4.02 -6.82 5.46
N SER A 183 3.50 -7.26 4.32
CA SER A 183 4.34 -7.53 3.13
C SER A 183 5.12 -6.29 2.68
N THR A 184 4.55 -5.10 2.89
CA THR A 184 5.16 -3.83 2.49
C THR A 184 6.18 -3.35 3.53
N THR A 185 5.88 -3.48 4.83
CA THR A 185 6.71 -2.90 5.89
C THR A 185 7.82 -3.81 6.39
N PHE A 186 7.69 -5.14 6.24
CA PHE A 186 8.62 -6.12 6.80
C PHE A 186 10.11 -5.85 6.47
N PRO A 187 10.49 -5.54 5.21
CA PRO A 187 11.89 -5.30 4.88
C PRO A 187 12.51 -4.09 5.62
N PHE A 188 11.70 -3.09 5.96
CA PHE A 188 12.15 -1.92 6.72
C PHE A 188 12.34 -2.24 8.20
N LEU A 189 11.44 -3.05 8.78
CA LEU A 189 11.59 -3.56 10.14
C LEU A 189 12.83 -4.45 10.27
N LEU A 190 13.15 -5.23 9.23
CA LEU A 190 14.34 -6.07 9.18
C LEU A 190 15.64 -5.25 9.26
N ILE A 191 15.72 -4.10 8.58
CA ILE A 191 16.93 -3.27 8.57
C ILE A 191 17.00 -2.28 9.73
N ALA A 192 15.89 -1.98 10.41
CA ALA A 192 15.84 -1.00 11.50
C ALA A 192 16.89 -1.25 12.61
N PRO A 193 17.10 -2.48 13.12
CA PRO A 193 18.14 -2.77 14.11
C PRO A 193 19.55 -2.39 13.64
N LEU A 194 19.81 -2.59 12.34
CA LEU A 194 21.11 -2.31 11.72
C LEU A 194 21.30 -0.79 11.57
N LEU A 195 20.29 -0.08 11.10
CA LEU A 195 20.32 1.38 10.94
C LEU A 195 20.47 2.10 12.29
N PHE A 196 19.72 1.69 13.31
CA PHE A 196 19.69 2.37 14.61
C PHE A 196 20.84 1.96 15.55
N SER A 197 21.64 0.95 15.19
CA SER A 197 22.78 0.47 16.00
C SER A 197 23.83 1.53 16.31
N ARG A 198 23.96 2.55 15.46
CA ARG A 198 24.85 3.70 15.67
C ARG A 198 24.36 4.68 16.74
N TYR A 199 23.05 4.73 16.98
CA TYR A 199 22.43 5.72 17.87
C TYR A 199 22.16 5.13 19.25
N THR A 200 22.01 3.81 19.36
CA THR A 200 21.74 3.16 20.64
C THR A 200 22.22 1.71 20.67
N LYS A 201 22.83 1.31 21.80
CA LYS A 201 23.20 -0.08 22.10
C LYS A 201 21.99 -1.02 22.18
N PHE A 202 20.80 -0.47 22.43
CA PHE A 202 19.54 -1.21 22.50
C PHE A 202 18.94 -1.51 21.13
N ALA A 203 19.55 -1.06 20.03
CA ALA A 203 19.06 -1.33 18.68
C ALA A 203 18.94 -2.83 18.37
N ARG A 204 19.75 -3.68 19.02
CA ARG A 204 19.63 -5.15 18.91
C ARG A 204 18.27 -5.68 19.39
N LEU A 205 17.63 -5.03 20.36
CA LEU A 205 16.27 -5.40 20.80
C LEU A 205 15.22 -5.14 19.70
N LEU A 206 15.50 -4.25 18.74
CA LEU A 206 14.60 -4.00 17.62
C LEU A 206 14.44 -5.22 16.71
N PHE A 207 15.32 -6.23 16.78
CA PHE A 207 15.12 -7.50 16.05
C PHE A 207 13.87 -8.26 16.52
N LEU A 208 13.35 -7.96 17.71
CA LEU A 208 12.08 -8.49 18.19
C LEU A 208 10.89 -7.99 17.37
N LEU A 209 10.98 -6.79 16.78
CA LEU A 209 9.89 -6.21 16.00
C LEU A 209 9.62 -6.98 14.70
N PRO A 210 10.59 -7.19 13.77
CA PRO A 210 10.32 -7.98 12.58
C PRO A 210 10.06 -9.46 12.91
N ALA A 211 10.60 -9.99 14.02
CA ALA A 211 10.28 -11.35 14.47
C ALA A 211 8.82 -11.46 14.91
N GLY A 212 8.33 -10.55 15.74
CA GLY A 212 6.92 -10.46 16.13
C GLY A 212 6.02 -10.18 14.93
N TRP A 213 6.47 -9.37 13.97
CA TRP A 213 5.75 -9.13 12.72
C TRP A 213 5.57 -10.43 11.92
N TRP A 214 6.64 -11.21 11.78
CA TRP A 214 6.59 -12.53 11.15
C TRP A 214 5.68 -13.49 11.91
N THR A 215 5.75 -13.49 13.24
CA THR A 215 4.84 -14.27 14.11
C THR A 215 3.39 -14.00 13.76
N LEU A 216 2.98 -12.73 13.74
CA LEU A 216 1.60 -12.36 13.44
C LEU A 216 1.18 -12.72 12.01
N ALA A 217 2.09 -12.65 11.04
CA ALA A 217 1.79 -13.07 9.67
C ALA A 217 1.45 -14.57 9.58
N LEU A 218 2.14 -15.40 10.37
CA LEU A 218 1.87 -16.84 10.46
C LEU A 218 0.57 -17.13 11.23
N ILE A 219 0.34 -16.45 12.36
CA ILE A 219 -0.89 -16.59 13.16
C ILE A 219 -2.13 -16.16 12.36
N ALA A 220 -2.02 -15.12 11.53
CA ALA A 220 -3.09 -14.68 10.63
C ALA A 220 -3.42 -15.70 9.51
N GLY A 221 -2.70 -16.82 9.39
CA GLY A 221 -2.84 -17.78 8.29
C GLY A 221 -2.43 -17.20 6.93
N GLY A 222 -1.55 -16.21 6.92
CA GLY A 222 -1.22 -15.36 5.78
C GLY A 222 -0.33 -16.00 4.72
N ARG A 223 -0.71 -17.12 4.10
CA ARG A 223 0.11 -17.80 3.06
C ARG A 223 0.64 -16.86 1.96
N GLY A 224 -0.21 -15.93 1.52
CA GLY A 224 0.14 -14.93 0.50
C GLY A 224 1.22 -13.95 0.96
N VAL A 225 1.14 -13.45 2.20
CA VAL A 225 2.18 -12.56 2.76
C VAL A 225 3.46 -13.32 3.05
N THR A 226 3.38 -14.55 3.56
CA THR A 226 4.56 -15.40 3.81
C THR A 226 5.34 -15.60 2.51
N LEU A 227 4.68 -16.08 1.45
CA LEU A 227 5.34 -16.32 0.16
C LEU A 227 5.85 -15.02 -0.46
N ALA A 228 5.05 -13.95 -0.44
CA ALA A 228 5.45 -12.66 -1.01
C ALA A 228 6.67 -12.05 -0.31
N THR A 229 6.71 -12.08 1.03
CA THR A 229 7.87 -11.63 1.81
C THR A 229 9.11 -12.46 1.48
N LEU A 230 8.98 -13.79 1.41
CA LEU A 230 10.11 -14.65 1.02
C LEU A 230 10.61 -14.35 -0.40
N ILE A 231 9.70 -14.17 -1.37
CA ILE A 231 10.05 -13.75 -2.74
C ILE A 231 10.81 -12.42 -2.71
N GLY A 232 10.32 -11.43 -1.96
CA GLY A 232 10.98 -10.13 -1.83
C GLY A 232 12.40 -10.25 -1.24
N LEU A 233 12.56 -11.03 -0.17
CA LEU A 233 13.85 -11.26 0.48
C LEU A 233 14.84 -11.98 -0.43
N VAL A 234 14.42 -13.06 -1.10
CA VAL A 234 15.26 -13.89 -1.96
C VAL A 234 15.64 -13.15 -3.23
N LEU A 235 14.67 -12.56 -3.95
CA LEU A 235 14.96 -11.83 -5.18
C LEU A 235 15.85 -10.62 -4.93
N THR A 236 15.73 -9.95 -3.79
CA THR A 236 16.66 -8.85 -3.42
C THR A 236 18.10 -9.33 -3.34
N VAL A 237 18.35 -10.52 -2.78
CA VAL A 237 19.71 -11.11 -2.74
C VAL A 237 20.19 -11.49 -4.14
N CYS A 238 19.30 -12.04 -4.99
CA CYS A 238 19.64 -12.34 -6.38
C CYS A 238 20.06 -11.08 -7.16
N LEU A 239 19.41 -9.94 -6.90
CA LEU A 239 19.72 -8.65 -7.53
C LEU A 239 20.96 -7.97 -6.92
N PHE A 240 21.22 -8.20 -5.64
CA PHE A 240 22.37 -7.63 -4.92
C PHE A 240 23.16 -8.71 -4.17
N PRO A 241 23.89 -9.59 -4.87
CA PRO A 241 24.58 -10.72 -4.22
C PRO A 241 25.58 -10.30 -3.15
N ALA A 242 26.19 -9.11 -3.28
CA ALA A 242 27.13 -8.60 -2.29
C ALA A 242 26.49 -8.31 -0.91
N ALA A 243 25.16 -8.17 -0.83
CA ALA A 243 24.43 -7.97 0.42
C ALA A 243 24.15 -9.27 1.20
N TRP A 244 24.40 -10.44 0.59
CA TRP A 244 23.83 -11.71 1.03
C TRP A 244 24.10 -12.03 2.51
N LYS A 245 25.33 -11.83 3.01
CA LYS A 245 25.68 -12.19 4.40
C LYS A 245 24.81 -11.46 5.40
N LYS A 246 24.91 -10.12 5.43
CA LYS A 246 24.19 -9.30 6.42
C LYS A 246 22.67 -9.44 6.24
N TRP A 247 22.18 -9.43 5.00
CA TRP A 247 20.76 -9.50 4.68
C TRP A 247 20.15 -10.87 5.00
N SER A 248 20.69 -11.94 4.41
CA SER A 248 20.13 -13.29 4.53
C SER A 248 20.29 -13.87 5.94
N ILE A 249 21.39 -13.59 6.64
CA ILE A 249 21.57 -14.06 8.02
C ILE A 249 20.57 -13.36 8.95
N SER A 250 20.42 -12.03 8.83
CA SER A 250 19.44 -11.29 9.63
C SER A 250 18.02 -11.76 9.34
N ALA A 251 17.68 -11.95 8.06
CA ALA A 251 16.39 -12.48 7.65
C ALA A 251 16.17 -13.89 8.22
N ALA A 252 17.11 -14.82 8.04
CA ALA A 252 16.99 -16.19 8.55
C ALA A 252 16.82 -16.22 10.07
N ALA A 253 17.60 -15.43 10.82
CA ALA A 253 17.48 -15.34 12.26
C ALA A 253 16.09 -14.83 12.70
N VAL A 254 15.62 -13.74 12.09
CA VAL A 254 14.29 -13.15 12.37
C VAL A 254 13.16 -14.11 12.01
N LEU A 255 13.22 -14.74 10.84
CA LEU A 255 12.21 -15.69 10.37
C LEU A 255 12.18 -16.94 11.27
N THR A 256 13.34 -17.44 11.70
CA THR A 256 13.43 -18.57 12.63
C THR A 256 12.85 -18.20 13.99
N ALA A 257 13.25 -17.05 14.55
CA ALA A 257 12.74 -16.58 15.84
C ALA A 257 11.24 -16.33 15.80
N GLY A 258 10.72 -15.70 14.74
CA GLY A 258 9.29 -15.46 14.57
C GLY A 258 8.50 -16.75 14.34
N THR A 259 9.05 -17.72 13.61
CA THR A 259 8.38 -19.02 13.41
C THR A 259 8.32 -19.81 14.72
N PHE A 260 9.40 -19.80 15.50
CA PHE A 260 9.41 -20.38 16.84
C PHE A 260 8.37 -19.68 17.74
N ALA A 261 8.36 -18.35 17.80
CA ALA A 261 7.38 -17.60 18.57
C ALA A 261 5.93 -17.86 18.12
N ALA A 262 5.68 -18.01 16.82
CA ALA A 262 4.37 -18.41 16.30
C ALA A 262 3.95 -19.79 16.77
N SER A 263 4.86 -20.76 16.75
CA SER A 263 4.55 -22.12 17.24
C SER A 263 4.22 -22.15 18.74
N VAL A 264 4.91 -21.33 19.54
CA VAL A 264 4.63 -21.18 20.97
C VAL A 264 3.27 -20.50 21.19
N LEU A 265 3.02 -19.38 20.50
CA LEU A 265 1.77 -18.62 20.62
C LEU A 265 0.56 -19.45 20.14
N ASP A 266 0.72 -20.22 19.07
CA ASP A 266 -0.32 -21.13 18.58
C ASP A 266 -0.63 -22.23 19.60
N SER A 267 0.39 -22.94 20.09
CA SER A 267 0.23 -23.97 21.12
C SER A 267 -0.45 -23.41 22.38
N TYR A 268 -0.11 -22.17 22.72
CA TYR A 268 -0.74 -21.43 23.80
C TYR A 268 -2.22 -21.14 23.53
N ILE A 269 -2.56 -20.53 22.38
CA ILE A 269 -3.95 -20.24 21.98
C ILE A 269 -4.79 -21.53 21.97
N LEU A 270 -4.25 -22.61 21.40
CA LEU A 270 -4.89 -23.93 21.35
C LEU A 270 -5.27 -24.48 22.72
N THR A 271 -4.40 -24.30 23.72
CA THR A 271 -4.64 -24.77 25.09
C THR A 271 -5.87 -24.10 25.72
N PHE A 272 -6.15 -22.85 25.38
CA PHE A 272 -7.33 -22.12 25.86
C PHE A 272 -8.56 -22.33 24.97
N MET A 273 -8.40 -22.47 23.65
CA MET A 273 -9.50 -22.80 22.75
C MET A 273 -10.08 -24.19 23.04
N ALA A 274 -9.26 -25.16 23.45
CA ALA A 274 -9.70 -26.50 23.87
C ALA A 274 -10.65 -26.51 25.07
N LYS A 275 -10.74 -25.41 25.82
CA LYS A 275 -11.69 -25.20 26.92
C LYS A 275 -12.98 -24.50 26.47
N GLY A 276 -13.03 -24.01 25.24
CA GLY A 276 -14.19 -23.35 24.62
C GLY A 276 -14.95 -24.26 23.64
N PRO A 277 -16.08 -23.81 23.06
CA PRO A 277 -16.93 -24.62 22.21
C PRO A 277 -16.40 -24.92 20.79
N HIS A 278 -15.20 -24.43 20.42
CA HIS A 278 -14.62 -24.59 19.08
C HIS A 278 -13.15 -25.03 19.12
N ASN A 279 -12.90 -26.29 18.76
CA ASN A 279 -11.57 -26.92 18.66
C ASN A 279 -11.03 -26.83 17.23
N ILE A 280 -10.52 -25.69 16.79
CA ILE A 280 -9.82 -25.61 15.48
C ILE A 280 -8.43 -25.04 15.71
N GLY A 281 -7.39 -25.84 15.42
CA GLY A 281 -5.99 -25.42 15.54
C GLY A 281 -5.46 -24.66 14.33
N LEU A 282 -4.33 -23.96 14.48
CA LEU A 282 -3.72 -23.14 13.42
C LEU A 282 -3.35 -23.95 12.18
N ALA A 283 -2.91 -25.21 12.31
CA ALA A 283 -2.70 -26.08 11.15
C ALA A 283 -4.00 -26.19 10.33
N GLU A 284 -5.12 -26.45 11.00
CA GLU A 284 -6.43 -26.56 10.37
C GLU A 284 -6.94 -25.20 9.86
N LEU A 285 -6.66 -24.08 10.54
CA LEU A 285 -6.95 -22.72 10.07
C LEU A 285 -6.14 -22.36 8.81
N MET A 286 -4.85 -22.73 8.79
CA MET A 286 -3.98 -22.58 7.63
C MET A 286 -4.49 -23.41 6.47
N PHE A 287 -4.96 -24.65 6.71
CA PHE A 287 -5.47 -25.55 5.66
C PHE A 287 -6.93 -25.28 5.23
N LYS A 288 -7.80 -24.74 6.10
CA LYS A 288 -9.21 -24.42 5.83
C LYS A 288 -9.45 -23.01 5.27
N GLY A 289 -8.47 -22.10 5.33
CA GLY A 289 -8.61 -20.77 4.75
C GLY A 289 -9.04 -20.84 3.28
N VAL A 290 -10.05 -20.03 2.89
CA VAL A 290 -10.65 -19.86 1.55
C VAL A 290 -9.98 -20.76 0.50
N LYS A 291 -10.66 -21.86 0.15
CA LYS A 291 -10.10 -22.91 -0.70
C LYS A 291 -9.51 -22.26 -1.95
N ASN A 292 -8.38 -22.74 -2.46
CA ASN A 292 -7.81 -22.24 -3.73
C ASN A 292 -8.86 -22.25 -4.88
N ALA A 293 -9.87 -23.13 -4.79
CA ALA A 293 -11.05 -23.16 -5.65
C ALA A 293 -11.83 -21.83 -5.70
N ASP A 294 -11.89 -21.09 -4.58
CA ASP A 294 -12.67 -19.86 -4.44
C ASP A 294 -12.02 -18.68 -5.20
N ARG A 295 -10.68 -18.64 -5.27
CA ARG A 295 -9.95 -17.64 -6.09
C ARG A 295 -10.02 -17.95 -7.57
N ALA A 296 -9.96 -19.23 -7.94
CA ALA A 296 -10.10 -19.64 -9.34
C ALA A 296 -11.47 -19.20 -9.92
N ALA A 297 -12.54 -19.23 -9.11
CA ALA A 297 -13.84 -18.71 -9.51
C ALA A 297 -13.79 -17.20 -9.82
N LEU A 298 -13.18 -16.40 -8.94
CA LEU A 298 -12.98 -14.96 -9.18
C LEU A 298 -12.18 -14.70 -10.46
N TRP A 299 -11.10 -15.45 -10.70
CA TRP A 299 -10.26 -15.27 -11.87
C TRP A 299 -10.96 -15.66 -13.17
N ARG A 300 -11.80 -16.71 -13.16
CA ARG A 300 -12.65 -17.07 -14.30
C ARG A 300 -13.61 -15.95 -14.65
N SER A 301 -14.21 -15.29 -13.65
CA SER A 301 -15.08 -14.13 -13.86
C SER A 301 -14.31 -12.97 -14.51
N CYS A 302 -13.09 -12.66 -14.05
CA CYS A 302 -12.24 -11.67 -14.72
C CYS A 302 -11.91 -12.06 -16.16
N ILE A 303 -11.55 -13.32 -16.42
CA ILE A 303 -11.25 -13.80 -17.79
C ILE A 303 -12.48 -13.67 -18.68
N LYS A 304 -13.68 -13.94 -18.15
CA LYS A 304 -14.95 -13.71 -18.87
C LYS A 304 -15.13 -12.23 -19.19
N MET A 305 -14.98 -11.33 -18.22
CA MET A 305 -15.06 -9.88 -18.43
C MET A 305 -14.04 -9.39 -19.47
N ILE A 306 -12.81 -9.89 -19.44
CA ILE A 306 -11.77 -9.58 -20.43
C ILE A 306 -12.21 -10.03 -21.83
N ARG A 307 -12.81 -11.23 -21.97
CA ARG A 307 -13.31 -11.70 -23.27
C ARG A 307 -14.45 -10.84 -23.81
N GLU A 308 -15.31 -10.33 -22.93
CA GLU A 308 -16.45 -9.50 -23.31
C GLU A 308 -16.08 -8.06 -23.66
N SER A 309 -15.07 -7.48 -23.01
CA SER A 309 -14.57 -6.13 -23.30
C SER A 309 -13.03 -6.07 -23.23
N PRO A 310 -12.32 -6.64 -24.22
CA PRO A 310 -10.88 -6.86 -24.13
C PRO A 310 -10.05 -5.58 -24.17
N LEU A 311 -10.43 -4.61 -25.01
CA LEU A 311 -9.62 -3.42 -25.23
C LEU A 311 -9.70 -2.44 -24.06
N LEU A 312 -10.92 -2.09 -23.66
CA LEU A 312 -11.20 -1.03 -22.69
C LEU A 312 -11.66 -1.55 -21.33
N GLY A 313 -12.03 -2.82 -21.18
CA GLY A 313 -12.58 -3.35 -19.92
C GLY A 313 -14.03 -2.94 -19.69
N ARG A 314 -14.58 -3.34 -18.54
CA ARG A 314 -15.97 -3.09 -18.12
C ARG A 314 -16.13 -1.89 -17.18
N GLY A 315 -15.06 -1.13 -16.93
CA GLY A 315 -15.03 -0.02 -16.00
C GLY A 315 -14.41 -0.40 -14.65
N PRO A 316 -13.60 0.51 -14.04
CA PRO A 316 -13.11 0.38 -12.67
C PRO A 316 -14.25 0.04 -11.68
N MET A 317 -13.95 -0.78 -10.67
CA MET A 317 -14.91 -1.32 -9.70
C MET A 317 -16.04 -2.22 -10.24
N HIS A 318 -16.21 -2.41 -11.55
CA HIS A 318 -17.32 -3.19 -12.11
C HIS A 318 -17.39 -4.62 -11.58
N PHE A 319 -16.27 -5.25 -11.22
CA PHE A 319 -16.27 -6.61 -10.68
C PHE A 319 -17.18 -6.76 -9.46
N ALA A 320 -17.33 -5.70 -8.64
CA ALA A 320 -18.17 -5.72 -7.46
C ALA A 320 -19.67 -5.86 -7.79
N HIS A 321 -20.11 -5.46 -8.98
CA HIS A 321 -21.48 -5.64 -9.44
C HIS A 321 -21.83 -7.12 -9.71
N LEU A 322 -20.84 -8.01 -9.81
CA LEU A 322 -21.11 -9.44 -10.03
C LEU A 322 -21.67 -10.15 -8.78
N HIS A 323 -21.66 -9.49 -7.61
CA HIS A 323 -22.08 -10.08 -6.33
C HIS A 323 -21.50 -11.47 -6.06
N HIS A 324 -20.22 -11.67 -6.42
CA HIS A 324 -19.60 -12.98 -6.39
C HIS A 324 -19.41 -13.45 -4.93
N PRO A 325 -19.88 -14.63 -4.52
CA PRO A 325 -19.96 -15.02 -3.09
C PRO A 325 -18.62 -15.00 -2.32
N VAL A 326 -17.50 -15.03 -3.03
CA VAL A 326 -16.14 -15.02 -2.46
C VAL A 326 -15.62 -13.60 -2.17
N GLY A 327 -16.02 -12.57 -2.93
CA GLY A 327 -15.46 -11.22 -2.78
C GLY A 327 -15.78 -10.25 -3.92
N ALA A 328 -15.70 -8.95 -3.61
CA ALA A 328 -15.97 -7.82 -4.52
C ALA A 328 -14.81 -7.44 -5.46
N HIS A 329 -13.73 -8.21 -5.45
CA HIS A 329 -12.59 -8.00 -6.33
C HIS A 329 -11.79 -9.31 -6.49
N PRO A 330 -10.98 -9.48 -7.55
CA PRO A 330 -10.45 -10.78 -7.92
C PRO A 330 -9.21 -11.25 -7.15
N HIS A 331 -8.75 -10.47 -6.15
CA HIS A 331 -7.48 -10.69 -5.45
C HIS A 331 -6.26 -10.90 -6.39
N ASN A 332 -6.28 -10.32 -7.58
CA ASN A 332 -5.16 -10.32 -8.52
C ASN A 332 -5.18 -8.99 -9.29
N PHE A 333 -4.19 -8.15 -9.05
CA PHE A 333 -4.19 -6.78 -9.58
C PHE A 333 -4.11 -6.73 -11.11
N ILE A 334 -3.40 -7.66 -11.75
CA ILE A 334 -3.29 -7.69 -13.21
C ILE A 334 -4.60 -8.15 -13.86
N LEU A 335 -5.24 -9.17 -13.29
CA LEU A 335 -6.56 -9.59 -13.75
C LEU A 335 -7.60 -8.50 -13.53
N GLN A 336 -7.53 -7.79 -12.39
CA GLN A 336 -8.40 -6.66 -12.10
C GLN A 336 -8.24 -5.54 -13.13
N LEU A 337 -7.00 -5.10 -13.40
CA LEU A 337 -6.72 -4.12 -14.46
C LEU A 337 -7.22 -4.61 -15.82
N GLY A 338 -6.96 -5.87 -16.19
CA GLY A 338 -7.41 -6.43 -17.45
C GLY A 338 -8.93 -6.41 -17.62
N SER A 339 -9.66 -6.85 -16.59
CA SER A 339 -11.13 -6.93 -16.64
C SER A 339 -11.83 -5.58 -16.53
N GLU A 340 -11.27 -4.65 -15.75
CA GLU A 340 -11.93 -3.39 -15.41
C GLU A 340 -11.39 -2.20 -16.21
N TRP A 341 -10.09 -2.14 -16.52
CA TRP A 341 -9.45 -1.04 -17.27
C TRP A 341 -9.08 -1.43 -18.71
N GLY A 342 -9.16 -2.72 -19.04
CA GLY A 342 -8.84 -3.25 -20.36
C GLY A 342 -7.37 -3.65 -20.56
N ILE A 343 -7.13 -4.46 -21.58
CA ILE A 343 -5.80 -4.99 -21.92
C ILE A 343 -4.85 -3.84 -22.29
N ILE A 344 -5.32 -2.78 -22.96
CA ILE A 344 -4.46 -1.67 -23.38
C ILE A 344 -3.86 -0.97 -22.15
N ALA A 345 -4.70 -0.61 -21.16
CA ALA A 345 -4.25 0.02 -19.93
C ALA A 345 -3.32 -0.91 -19.14
N THR A 346 -3.64 -2.21 -19.11
CA THR A 346 -2.83 -3.24 -18.42
C THR A 346 -1.44 -3.38 -19.03
N VAL A 347 -1.34 -3.43 -20.37
CA VAL A 347 -0.06 -3.53 -21.07
C VAL A 347 0.78 -2.27 -20.86
N LEU A 348 0.17 -1.08 -20.96
CA LEU A 348 0.87 0.17 -20.68
C LEU A 348 1.41 0.22 -19.25
N PHE A 349 0.60 -0.19 -18.27
CA PHE A 349 1.04 -0.29 -16.88
C PHE A 349 2.24 -1.24 -16.74
N LEU A 350 2.15 -2.46 -17.29
CA LEU A 350 3.23 -3.45 -17.24
C LEU A 350 4.51 -2.94 -17.90
N LEU A 351 4.42 -2.28 -19.06
CA LEU A 351 5.58 -1.69 -19.74
C LEU A 351 6.27 -0.62 -18.88
N ILE A 352 5.49 0.25 -18.24
CA ILE A 352 6.03 1.27 -17.33
C ILE A 352 6.67 0.60 -16.10
N SER A 353 6.01 -0.38 -15.49
CA SER A 353 6.53 -1.10 -14.32
C SER A 353 7.82 -1.86 -14.64
N CYS A 354 7.89 -2.55 -15.78
CA CYS A 354 9.09 -3.24 -16.23
C CYS A 354 10.22 -2.25 -16.51
N TYR A 355 9.93 -1.15 -17.21
CA TYR A 355 10.92 -0.09 -17.45
C TYR A 355 11.44 0.52 -16.14
N ALA A 356 10.55 0.90 -15.22
CA ALA A 356 10.91 1.48 -13.94
C ALA A 356 11.78 0.51 -13.12
N SER A 357 11.41 -0.77 -13.08
CA SER A 357 12.16 -1.82 -12.37
C SER A 357 13.55 -2.04 -12.97
N LEU A 358 13.66 -2.07 -14.30
CA LEU A 358 14.94 -2.20 -14.99
C LEU A 358 15.85 -0.99 -14.72
N ARG A 359 15.31 0.23 -14.80
CA ARG A 359 16.07 1.45 -14.52
C ARG A 359 16.50 1.53 -13.06
N TRP A 360 15.62 1.19 -12.13
CA TRP A 360 15.91 1.06 -10.70
C TRP A 360 17.07 0.10 -10.49
N PHE A 361 16.96 -1.13 -11.02
CA PHE A 361 18.00 -2.15 -10.90
C PHE A 361 19.34 -1.66 -11.43
N ILE A 362 19.40 -1.13 -12.67
CA ILE A 362 20.65 -0.64 -13.26
C ILE A 362 21.30 0.46 -12.40
N LYS A 363 20.50 1.42 -11.92
CA LYS A 363 21.03 2.54 -11.14
C LYS A 363 21.51 2.11 -9.76
N ILE A 364 20.67 1.37 -9.03
CA ILE A 364 20.95 0.97 -7.66
C ILE A 364 22.06 -0.08 -7.63
N HIS A 365 22.11 -0.99 -8.59
CA HIS A 365 23.20 -1.97 -8.69
C HIS A 365 24.56 -1.28 -8.88
N ARG A 366 24.64 -0.28 -9.77
CA ARG A 366 25.86 0.53 -9.93
C ARG A 366 26.24 1.26 -8.66
N PHE A 367 25.28 1.91 -8.00
CA PHE A 367 25.52 2.61 -6.74
C PHE A 367 26.01 1.68 -5.64
N TYR A 368 25.37 0.52 -5.49
CA TYR A 368 25.70 -0.49 -4.48
C TYR A 368 27.13 -1.03 -4.69
N GLN A 369 27.56 -1.21 -5.94
CA GLN A 369 28.93 -1.62 -6.26
C GLN A 369 29.95 -0.50 -6.01
N SER A 370 29.65 0.74 -6.40
CA SER A 370 30.61 1.85 -6.34
C SER A 370 30.74 2.48 -4.96
N ASN A 371 29.67 2.51 -4.17
CA ASN A 371 29.56 3.35 -2.97
C ASN A 371 29.53 2.55 -1.66
N ARG A 372 30.39 1.53 -1.54
CA ARG A 372 30.51 0.67 -0.33
C ARG A 372 30.76 1.40 1.00
N ARG A 373 31.04 2.72 0.97
CA ARG A 373 31.31 3.53 2.16
C ARG A 373 30.06 3.99 2.92
N ASP A 374 28.87 3.96 2.31
CA ASP A 374 27.61 4.38 2.96
C ASP A 374 26.69 3.17 3.19
N GLU A 375 26.91 2.47 4.31
CA GLU A 375 26.20 1.23 4.63
C GLU A 375 24.68 1.45 4.85
N ASP A 376 24.25 2.58 5.41
CA ASP A 376 22.81 2.81 5.66
C ASP A 376 22.02 2.96 4.39
N GLU A 377 22.55 3.78 3.47
CA GLU A 377 21.87 4.07 2.22
C GLU A 377 21.74 2.79 1.40
N SER A 378 22.77 1.95 1.46
CA SER A 378 22.74 0.60 0.90
C SER A 378 21.65 -0.28 1.52
N LEU A 379 21.47 -0.25 2.85
CA LEU A 379 20.40 -1.01 3.53
C LEU A 379 18.99 -0.53 3.13
N VAL A 380 18.80 0.80 3.07
CA VAL A 380 17.53 1.40 2.63
C VAL A 380 17.17 0.94 1.22
N TYR A 381 18.14 0.89 0.30
CA TYR A 381 17.90 0.48 -1.08
C TYR A 381 17.50 -0.99 -1.19
N LEU A 382 18.09 -1.86 -0.37
CA LEU A 382 17.71 -3.27 -0.26
C LEU A 382 16.27 -3.40 0.27
N ALA A 383 15.93 -2.67 1.33
CA ALA A 383 14.58 -2.72 1.91
C ALA A 383 13.50 -2.18 0.96
N VAL A 384 13.75 -1.05 0.27
CA VAL A 384 12.84 -0.52 -0.76
C VAL A 384 12.65 -1.54 -1.89
N THR A 385 13.75 -2.14 -2.38
CA THR A 385 13.67 -3.14 -3.44
C THR A 385 12.86 -4.37 -2.99
N SER A 386 13.17 -4.90 -1.81
CA SER A 386 12.47 -6.05 -1.25
C SER A 386 10.99 -5.77 -1.01
N SER A 387 10.64 -4.56 -0.57
CA SER A 387 9.26 -4.14 -0.32
C SER A 387 8.45 -4.07 -1.62
N ILE A 388 9.01 -3.45 -2.67
CA ILE A 388 8.36 -3.40 -3.99
C ILE A 388 8.17 -4.81 -4.58
N LEU A 389 9.18 -5.68 -4.48
CA LEU A 389 9.10 -7.06 -4.95
C LEU A 389 8.07 -7.87 -4.17
N ALA A 390 8.03 -7.73 -2.85
CA ALA A 390 7.03 -8.38 -2.00
C ALA A 390 5.62 -7.89 -2.33
N VAL A 391 5.41 -6.58 -2.48
CA VAL A 391 4.11 -6.00 -2.87
C VAL A 391 3.65 -6.50 -4.24
N ALA A 392 4.56 -6.57 -5.22
CA ALA A 392 4.27 -7.08 -6.55
C ALA A 392 3.92 -8.58 -6.54
N ALA A 393 4.61 -9.39 -5.75
CA ALA A 393 4.27 -10.80 -5.58
C ALA A 393 2.92 -10.96 -4.85
N HIS A 394 2.69 -10.18 -3.79
CA HIS A 394 1.47 -10.26 -2.99
C HIS A 394 0.24 -9.83 -3.79
N SER A 395 0.37 -8.80 -4.65
CA SER A 395 -0.74 -8.28 -5.47
C SER A 395 -1.29 -9.29 -6.49
N MET A 396 -0.59 -10.40 -6.74
CA MET A 396 -1.10 -11.49 -7.58
C MET A 396 -2.16 -12.36 -6.87
N VAL A 397 -2.22 -12.30 -5.54
CA VAL A 397 -3.09 -13.17 -4.71
C VAL A 397 -3.86 -12.42 -3.61
N THR A 398 -3.77 -11.08 -3.59
CA THR A 398 -4.47 -10.19 -2.65
C THR A 398 -4.90 -8.88 -3.31
N GLY A 399 -5.82 -8.15 -2.66
CA GLY A 399 -6.27 -6.82 -3.10
C GLY A 399 -5.53 -5.66 -2.44
N ASN A 400 -4.19 -5.69 -2.41
CA ASN A 400 -3.39 -4.65 -1.74
C ASN A 400 -3.47 -3.28 -2.43
N PHE A 401 -3.86 -3.24 -3.70
CA PHE A 401 -4.22 -2.01 -4.42
C PHE A 401 -5.68 -1.60 -4.27
N VAL A 402 -6.48 -2.29 -3.45
CA VAL A 402 -7.87 -1.91 -3.14
C VAL A 402 -7.94 -1.28 -1.76
N MET A 403 -7.28 -1.87 -0.75
CA MET A 403 -7.43 -1.44 0.64
C MET A 403 -6.77 -0.08 0.93
N PRO A 404 -7.40 0.82 1.69
CA PRO A 404 -7.01 2.24 1.79
C PRO A 404 -5.61 2.45 2.37
N LEU A 405 -5.33 1.87 3.53
CA LEU A 405 -4.04 2.05 4.18
C LEU A 405 -2.90 1.34 3.39
N SER A 406 -3.21 0.20 2.77
CA SER A 406 -2.27 -0.49 1.89
C SER A 406 -1.91 0.38 0.67
N GLN A 407 -2.90 0.99 0.01
CA GLN A 407 -2.66 1.93 -1.09
C GLN A 407 -1.75 3.09 -0.63
N LEU A 408 -2.03 3.70 0.52
CA LEU A 408 -1.24 4.83 1.02
C LEU A 408 0.23 4.44 1.23
N ILE A 409 0.50 3.31 1.89
CA ILE A 409 1.88 2.83 2.15
C ILE A 409 2.58 2.45 0.84
N ILE A 410 1.90 1.72 -0.06
CA ILE A 410 2.49 1.31 -1.35
C ILE A 410 2.91 2.54 -2.16
N PHE A 411 2.03 3.53 -2.32
CA PHE A 411 2.34 4.74 -3.08
C PHE A 411 3.37 5.63 -2.36
N MET A 412 3.44 5.59 -1.03
CA MET A 412 4.54 6.20 -0.28
C MET A 412 5.88 5.53 -0.59
N VAL A 413 5.95 4.18 -0.61
CA VAL A 413 7.18 3.44 -0.92
C VAL A 413 7.60 3.62 -2.39
N ILE A 414 6.65 3.64 -3.33
CA ILE A 414 6.95 3.93 -4.75
C ILE A 414 7.47 5.36 -4.89
N GLY A 415 6.81 6.35 -4.27
CA GLY A 415 7.26 7.73 -4.27
C GLY A 415 8.65 7.88 -3.65
N TRP A 416 8.89 7.18 -2.55
CA TRP A 416 10.18 7.11 -1.88
C TRP A 416 11.27 6.55 -2.80
N ALA A 417 11.00 5.44 -3.51
CA ALA A 417 11.89 4.87 -4.50
C ALA A 417 12.17 5.85 -5.66
N ILE A 418 11.16 6.56 -6.16
CA ILE A 418 11.35 7.58 -7.21
C ILE A 418 12.22 8.74 -6.68
N GLY A 419 12.05 9.14 -5.42
CA GLY A 419 12.87 10.18 -4.78
C GLY A 419 14.34 9.77 -4.66
N ILE A 420 14.60 8.54 -4.23
CA ILE A 420 15.95 7.93 -4.24
C ILE A 420 16.52 7.91 -5.66
N PHE A 421 15.73 7.43 -6.62
CA PHE A 421 16.13 7.32 -8.01
C PHE A 421 16.41 8.68 -8.65
N SER A 422 15.71 9.73 -8.25
CA SER A 422 15.91 11.07 -8.82
C SER A 422 17.16 11.75 -8.27
N GLY A 423 17.59 11.38 -7.06
CA GLY A 423 18.70 12.03 -6.37
C GLY A 423 18.33 13.42 -5.85
N LYS A 424 19.34 14.21 -5.44
CA LYS A 424 19.10 15.59 -5.00
C LYS A 424 18.67 16.46 -6.19
N ILE A 425 17.58 17.20 -6.02
CA ILE A 425 17.17 18.22 -6.99
C ILE A 425 18.03 19.47 -6.76
N ASP A 426 19.03 19.67 -7.61
CA ASP A 426 19.82 20.91 -7.60
C ASP A 426 18.98 22.07 -8.11
N GLY A 427 18.75 23.07 -7.26
CA GLY A 427 17.87 24.22 -7.52
C GLY A 427 18.35 25.18 -8.63
N ALA A 428 19.44 24.86 -9.33
CA ALA A 428 20.19 25.80 -10.17
C ALA A 428 19.85 25.75 -11.68
N ARG A 429 19.02 24.82 -12.17
CA ARG A 429 18.68 24.77 -13.61
C ARG A 429 17.30 25.34 -13.91
N PRO A 430 17.18 26.53 -14.54
CA PRO A 430 15.92 26.99 -15.09
C PRO A 430 15.61 26.19 -16.36
N LEU A 431 14.93 25.05 -16.21
CA LEU A 431 14.22 24.46 -17.34
C LEU A 431 13.00 25.34 -17.64
N SER A 432 12.92 25.85 -18.87
CA SER A 432 11.66 26.34 -19.43
C SER A 432 10.70 25.16 -19.46
N LEU A 433 9.70 25.20 -18.57
CA LEU A 433 8.69 24.15 -18.48
C LEU A 433 7.83 24.20 -19.76
N PRO A 434 7.70 23.10 -20.53
CA PRO A 434 6.71 23.01 -21.57
C PRO A 434 5.32 23.14 -20.95
N ARG A 435 4.63 24.25 -21.26
CA ARG A 435 3.35 24.63 -20.64
C ARG A 435 2.27 23.54 -20.76
N SER A 436 2.30 22.74 -21.82
CA SER A 436 1.31 21.68 -22.09
C SER A 436 1.36 20.51 -21.11
N SER A 437 2.53 20.03 -20.71
CA SER A 437 2.63 18.85 -19.84
C SER A 437 2.25 19.14 -18.39
N SER A 438 2.55 20.34 -17.89
CA SER A 438 2.07 20.79 -16.58
C SER A 438 0.55 20.97 -16.56
N LEU A 439 -0.05 21.37 -17.68
CA LEU A 439 -1.50 21.47 -17.82
C LEU A 439 -2.17 20.10 -17.79
N ILE A 440 -1.58 19.08 -18.43
CA ILE A 440 -2.12 17.70 -18.37
C ILE A 440 -2.20 17.20 -16.92
N LEU A 441 -1.10 17.34 -16.17
CA LEU A 441 -1.09 16.92 -14.76
C LEU A 441 -2.08 17.72 -13.92
N LEU A 442 -2.16 19.03 -14.15
CA LEU A 442 -3.13 19.90 -13.47
C LEU A 442 -4.57 19.47 -13.75
N SER A 443 -4.92 19.25 -15.02
CA SER A 443 -6.26 18.81 -15.43
C SER A 443 -6.62 17.45 -14.83
N LEU A 444 -5.68 16.50 -14.82
CA LEU A 444 -5.87 15.19 -14.19
C LEU A 444 -6.20 15.33 -12.70
N ILE A 445 -5.48 16.19 -11.98
CA ILE A 445 -5.69 16.40 -10.53
C ILE A 445 -7.03 17.09 -10.26
N ILE A 446 -7.38 18.13 -11.03
CA ILE A 446 -8.68 18.82 -10.89
C ILE A 446 -9.82 17.83 -11.08
N MET A 447 -9.76 17.04 -12.15
CA MET A 447 -10.76 16.01 -12.43
C MET A 447 -10.82 14.95 -11.33
N ALA A 448 -9.67 14.50 -10.80
CA ALA A 448 -9.62 13.54 -9.71
C ALA A 448 -10.31 14.06 -8.44
N VAL A 449 -10.07 15.34 -8.08
CA VAL A 449 -10.75 16.01 -6.97
C VAL A 449 -12.26 16.07 -7.22
N LEU A 450 -12.68 16.44 -8.43
CA LEU A 450 -14.10 16.49 -8.78
C LEU A 450 -14.77 15.13 -8.65
N PHE A 451 -14.16 14.05 -9.14
CA PHE A 451 -14.74 12.70 -9.02
C PHE A 451 -14.87 12.23 -7.58
N VAL A 452 -13.85 12.49 -6.75
CA VAL A 452 -13.89 12.14 -5.34
C VAL A 452 -14.97 12.97 -4.63
N VAL A 453 -14.96 14.30 -4.76
CA VAL A 453 -15.93 15.18 -4.09
C VAL A 453 -17.37 14.89 -4.54
N TYR A 454 -17.58 14.67 -5.83
CA TYR A 454 -18.91 14.35 -6.37
C TYR A 454 -19.46 13.03 -5.81
N ALA A 455 -18.61 12.03 -5.58
CA ALA A 455 -19.02 10.78 -4.95
C ALA A 455 -19.48 10.93 -3.48
N PHE A 456 -19.18 12.06 -2.83
CA PHE A 456 -19.65 12.40 -1.47
C PHE A 456 -20.87 13.34 -1.45
N TYR A 457 -21.48 13.64 -2.60
CA TYR A 457 -22.61 14.56 -2.68
C TYR A 457 -23.85 14.02 -1.92
N PRO A 458 -24.69 14.86 -1.28
CA PRO A 458 -25.76 14.43 -0.37
C PRO A 458 -26.80 13.47 -0.96
N ASP A 459 -27.05 13.48 -2.28
CA ASP A 459 -27.94 12.49 -2.91
C ASP A 459 -27.34 11.07 -2.94
N PHE A 460 -26.06 10.92 -2.59
CA PHE A 460 -25.40 9.64 -2.26
C PHE A 460 -25.51 9.27 -0.76
N ILE A 461 -26.12 10.09 0.11
CA ILE A 461 -26.42 9.76 1.53
C ILE A 461 -27.41 8.59 1.71
N PRO A 462 -28.14 8.06 0.69
CA PRO A 462 -28.67 6.71 0.80
C PRO A 462 -27.57 5.68 1.07
N PHE A 463 -26.27 5.98 1.00
CA PHE A 463 -25.16 5.10 1.37
C PHE A 463 -25.37 4.35 2.70
N ARG A 464 -25.89 4.99 3.76
CA ARG A 464 -26.26 4.27 4.99
C ARG A 464 -27.43 3.31 4.79
N GLN A 465 -28.45 3.71 4.04
CA GLN A 465 -29.58 2.87 3.68
C GLN A 465 -29.16 1.71 2.76
N TRP A 466 -28.27 1.96 1.80
CA TRP A 466 -27.68 1.00 0.88
C TRP A 466 -26.79 -0.01 1.60
N ILE A 467 -25.93 0.42 2.53
CA ILE A 467 -25.20 -0.48 3.43
C ILE A 467 -26.19 -1.32 4.22
N SER A 468 -27.23 -0.73 4.82
CA SER A 468 -28.20 -1.49 5.61
C SER A 468 -28.97 -2.53 4.78
N GLN A 469 -29.38 -2.17 3.54
CA GLN A 469 -30.12 -3.04 2.63
C GLN A 469 -29.25 -4.18 2.09
N THR A 470 -28.02 -3.87 1.63
CA THR A 470 -27.09 -4.87 1.10
C THR A 470 -26.47 -5.76 2.18
N THR A 471 -26.30 -5.26 3.40
CA THR A 471 -25.79 -6.05 4.54
C THR A 471 -26.87 -7.03 5.05
N GLN A 472 -28.14 -6.61 5.09
CA GLN A 472 -29.26 -7.50 5.41
C GLN A 472 -29.45 -8.60 4.37
N GLN A 473 -29.24 -8.31 3.08
CA GLN A 473 -29.35 -9.30 2.00
C GLN A 473 -28.17 -10.30 1.95
N ASN A 474 -26.96 -9.89 2.38
CA ASN A 474 -25.74 -10.72 2.29
C ASN A 474 -25.34 -11.38 3.62
N THR A 475 -26.31 -11.82 4.43
CA THR A 475 -26.08 -12.58 5.70
C THR A 475 -25.24 -11.84 6.76
N GLY A 476 -25.07 -10.52 6.64
CA GLY A 476 -24.21 -9.74 7.54
C GLY A 476 -22.71 -9.78 7.23
N ILE A 477 -22.28 -10.50 6.18
CA ILE A 477 -20.86 -10.56 5.77
C ILE A 477 -20.55 -9.38 4.84
N LEU A 478 -19.52 -8.61 5.17
CA LEU A 478 -19.04 -7.47 4.37
C LEU A 478 -18.06 -7.93 3.28
N HIS A 479 -18.17 -7.34 2.09
CA HIS A 479 -17.26 -7.59 0.97
C HIS A 479 -16.57 -6.29 0.52
N PRO A 480 -15.45 -5.92 1.16
CA PRO A 480 -14.84 -4.61 0.94
C PRO A 480 -14.36 -4.38 -0.51
N ARG A 481 -14.63 -3.18 -1.02
CA ARG A 481 -14.04 -2.63 -2.25
C ARG A 481 -13.55 -1.22 -1.97
N PHE A 482 -14.24 -0.18 -2.46
CA PHE A 482 -13.89 1.19 -2.09
C PHE A 482 -14.27 1.46 -0.63
N TRP A 483 -15.46 0.98 -0.25
CA TRP A 483 -16.04 1.00 1.09
C TRP A 483 -16.07 -0.40 1.72
N SER A 484 -16.41 -0.46 3.00
CA SER A 484 -16.53 -1.67 3.82
C SER A 484 -17.51 -2.67 3.21
N GLN A 485 -18.66 -2.21 2.73
CA GLN A 485 -19.50 -2.93 1.77
C GLN A 485 -19.18 -2.44 0.36
N GLY A 486 -18.74 -3.36 -0.50
CA GLY A 486 -18.27 -3.05 -1.85
C GLY A 486 -19.25 -3.36 -2.98
N TYR A 487 -20.26 -4.22 -2.75
CA TYR A 487 -21.22 -4.65 -3.77
C TYR A 487 -22.33 -3.63 -4.04
N PHE A 488 -22.52 -3.24 -5.31
CA PHE A 488 -23.52 -2.25 -5.74
C PHE A 488 -24.33 -2.69 -6.97
#